data_AF-A0A1G5AKK3-F1
#
_entry.id   AF-A0A1G5AKK3-F1
#
_cell.length_a   1.000
_cell.length_b   1.000
_cell.length_c   1.000
_cell.angle_alpha   90.00
_cell.angle_beta   90.00
_cell.angle_gamma   90.00
#
_symmetry.space_group_name_H-M   'P 1'
#
loop_
_entity.id
_entity.type
_entity.pdbx_description
1 polymer ?
#
loop_
_entity_poly.entity_id
_entity_poly.type
_entity_poly.pdbx_seq_one_letter_code
_entity_poly.pdbx_strand_id
1 'polypeptide(L)' 'MNIHLCKNDETLEQALDYINEHDSEGRKYTFDKEKDRCYVGDEAFVSAPVLINHKNNYWALHIVE' A
#
# COMPACT_ATOMS: atom_id res chain seq x y z
N MET A 1 4.05 8.99 7.91
CA MET A 1 4.85 7.84 7.42
C MET A 1 3.93 7.08 6.49
N ASN A 2 4.23 7.05 5.20
CA ASN A 2 3.28 6.64 4.15
C ASN A 2 3.31 5.13 3.91
N ILE A 3 3.58 4.32 4.94
CA ILE A 3 3.88 2.90 4.77
C ILE A 3 2.98 2.08 5.68
N HIS A 4 2.23 1.15 5.08
CA HIS A 4 1.48 0.13 5.79
C HIS A 4 2.23 -1.19 5.76
N LEU A 5 2.56 -1.72 6.93
CA LEU A 5 3.17 -3.02 7.07
C LEU A 5 2.08 -4.07 7.33
N CYS A 6 1.93 -5.02 6.40
CA CYS A 6 1.02 -6.14 6.59
C CYS A 6 1.45 -6.95 7.81
N LYS A 7 0.48 -7.34 8.63
CA LYS A 7 0.71 -8.34 9.68
C LYS A 7 1.01 -9.71 9.04
N ASN A 8 1.63 -10.62 9.79
CA ASN A 8 2.11 -11.92 9.26
C ASN A 8 1.04 -12.70 8.48
N ASP A 9 -0.20 -12.68 8.95
CA ASP A 9 -1.33 -13.39 8.33
C ASP A 9 -2.26 -12.49 7.49
N GLU A 10 -1.92 -11.21 7.36
CA GLU A 10 -2.75 -10.23 6.64
C GLU A 10 -2.51 -10.34 5.12
N THR A 11 -3.60 -10.48 4.37
CA THR A 11 -3.55 -10.42 2.91
C THR A 11 -3.38 -8.97 2.44
N LEU A 12 -2.95 -8.79 1.19
CA LEU A 12 -2.78 -7.45 0.63
C LEU A 12 -4.13 -6.71 0.56
N GLU A 13 -5.21 -7.44 0.28
CA GLU A 13 -6.58 -6.94 0.29
C GLU A 13 -7.03 -6.49 1.69
N GLN A 14 -6.78 -7.31 2.72
CA GLN A 14 -7.12 -6.95 4.11
C GLN A 14 -6.36 -5.71 4.58
N ALA A 15 -5.08 -5.60 4.20
CA ALA A 15 -4.29 -4.41 4.47
C ALA A 15 -4.83 -3.18 3.73
N LEU A 16 -5.25 -3.32 2.46
CA LEU A 16 -5.87 -2.23 1.71
C LEU A 16 -7.18 -1.78 2.34
N ASP A 17 -8.04 -2.72 2.73
CA ASP A 17 -9.31 -2.43 3.40
C ASP A 17 -9.05 -1.68 4.72
N TYR A 18 -8.07 -2.13 5.51
CA TYR A 18 -7.69 -1.46 6.75
C TYR A 18 -7.24 0.00 6.51
N ILE A 19 -6.38 0.24 5.51
CA ILE A 19 -5.93 1.59 5.14
C ILE A 19 -7.13 2.45 4.75
N ASN A 20 -8.05 1.92 3.94
CA ASN A 20 -9.24 2.63 3.50
C ASN A 20 -10.23 2.94 4.63
N GLU A 21 -10.38 2.05 5.61
CA GLU A 21 -11.24 2.24 6.77
C GLU A 21 -10.67 3.24 7.79
N HIS A 22 -9.34 3.34 7.87
CA HIS A 22 -8.64 4.14 8.88
C HIS A 22 -8.00 5.41 8.32
N ASP A 23 -8.18 5.73 7.04
CA ASP A 23 -7.71 6.97 6.45
C ASP A 23 -8.47 8.16 7.03
N SER A 24 -7.76 9.03 7.76
CA SER A 24 -8.34 10.19 8.44
C SER A 24 -8.86 11.26 7.48
N GLU A 25 -8.46 11.22 6.22
CA GLU A 25 -8.85 12.17 5.18
C GLU A 25 -10.01 11.64 4.31
N GLY A 26 -10.50 10.42 4.58
CA GLY A 26 -11.58 9.77 3.83
C GLY A 26 -11.19 9.39 2.40
N ARG A 27 -9.90 9.31 2.09
CA ARG A 27 -9.38 8.92 0.79
C ARG A 27 -9.53 7.41 0.63
N LYS A 28 -9.78 6.99 -0.61
CA LYS A 28 -9.79 5.59 -0.99
C LYS A 28 -8.57 5.28 -1.82
N TYR A 29 -7.89 4.21 -1.47
CA TYR A 29 -6.71 3.72 -2.15
C TYR A 29 -7.01 2.40 -2.86
N THR A 30 -6.26 2.15 -3.92
CA THR A 30 -6.25 0.89 -4.69
C THR A 30 -4.83 0.60 -5.17
N PHE A 31 -4.58 -0.64 -5.61
CA PHE A 31 -3.35 -1.02 -6.28
C PHE A 31 -3.57 -2.28 -7.15
N ASP A 32 -2.73 -2.43 -8.16
CA ASP A 32 -2.57 -3.59 -9.02
C ASP A 32 -1.33 -4.39 -8.55
N LYS A 33 -1.55 -5.64 -8.16
CA LYS A 33 -0.52 -6.51 -7.58
C LYS A 33 0.69 -6.73 -8.49
N GLU A 34 0.52 -6.61 -9.81
CA GLU A 34 1.59 -6.85 -10.79
C GLU A 34 2.24 -5.55 -11.24
N LYS A 35 1.44 -4.51 -11.49
CA LYS A 35 1.93 -3.25 -12.06
C LYS A 35 2.50 -2.29 -11.04
N ASP A 36 1.96 -2.31 -9.82
CA ASP A 36 2.31 -1.33 -8.79
C ASP A 36 3.42 -1.81 -7.87
N ARG A 37 4.03 -2.94 -8.21
CA ARG A 37 5.18 -3.45 -7.48
C ARG A 37 6.35 -2.46 -7.62
N CYS A 38 6.86 -2.01 -6.49
CA CYS A 38 7.96 -1.05 -6.42
C CYS A 38 9.09 -1.56 -5.52
N TYR A 39 10.19 -0.81 -5.51
CA TYR A 39 11.38 -1.09 -4.72
C TYR A 39 11.82 0.16 -3.94
N VAL A 40 12.57 -0.06 -2.85
CA VAL A 40 13.13 1.04 -2.05
C VAL A 40 14.08 1.85 -2.93
N GLY A 41 13.80 3.15 -3.07
CA GLY A 41 14.56 4.06 -3.92
C GLY A 41 13.88 4.38 -5.25
N ASP A 42 12.81 3.67 -5.62
CA ASP A 42 11.98 4.04 -6.76
C ASP A 42 11.20 5.32 -6.47
N GLU A 43 10.94 6.11 -7.50
CA GLU A 43 10.15 7.34 -7.39
C GLU A 43 8.76 7.07 -6.79
N ALA A 44 8.09 6.01 -7.26
CA ALA A 44 6.78 5.58 -6.76
C ALA A 44 6.79 5.23 -5.26
N PHE A 45 7.89 4.66 -4.75
CA PHE A 45 8.05 4.34 -3.33
C PHE A 45 8.19 5.61 -2.48
N VAL A 46 8.82 6.65 -3.02
CA VAL A 46 9.05 7.92 -2.31
C VAL A 46 7.80 8.80 -2.34
N SER A 47 7.06 8.79 -3.45
CA SER A 47 5.97 9.74 -3.71
C SER A 47 4.60 9.26 -3.24
N ALA A 48 4.37 7.96 -3.11
CA ALA A 48 3.05 7.39 -2.83
C ALA A 48 2.99 6.66 -1.48
N PRO A 49 1.79 6.43 -0.92
CA PRO A 49 1.59 5.43 0.12
C PRO A 49 2.00 4.04 -0.38
N VAL A 50 2.66 3.25 0.46
CA VAL A 50 3.23 1.95 0.11
C VAL A 50 2.72 0.88 1.06
N LEU A 51 2.29 -0.24 0.49
CA LEU A 51 1.95 -1.44 1.22
C LEU A 51 3.13 -2.41 1.18
N ILE A 52 3.50 -2.97 2.33
CA ILE A 52 4.63 -3.90 2.46
C ILE A 52 4.15 -5.20 3.09
N ASN A 53 4.42 -6.34 2.44
CA ASN A 53 4.09 -7.64 3.03
C ASN A 53 5.22 -8.23 3.89
N HIS A 54 4.93 -9.31 4.61
CA HIS A 54 5.91 -10.04 5.43
C HIS A 54 7.12 -10.62 4.66
N LYS A 55 7.07 -10.64 3.32
CA LYS A 55 8.17 -11.08 2.44
C LYS A 55 9.01 -9.90 1.93
N ASN A 56 8.80 -8.69 2.45
CA ASN A 56 9.43 -7.45 1.97
C ASN A 56 9.17 -7.17 0.48
N ASN A 57 7.96 -7.45 0.01
CA ASN A 57 7.48 -6.94 -1.27
C ASN A 57 6.70 -5.65 -1.03
N TYR A 58 6.82 -4.70 -1.96
CA TYR A 58 6.27 -3.36 -1.85
C TYR A 58 5.32 -3.08 -3.00
N TRP A 59 4.21 -2.40 -2.72
CA TRP A 59 3.25 -1.93 -3.73
C TRP A 59 2.90 -0.47 -3.47
N ALA A 60 3.06 0.37 -4.50
CA ALA A 60 2.64 1.76 -4.43
C ALA A 60 1.11 1.84 -4.59
N LEU A 61 0.45 2.56 -3.69
CA LEU A 61 -0.99 2.73 -3.69
C LEU A 61 -1.38 3.99 -4.46
N HIS A 62 -2.50 3.91 -5.16
CA HIS A 62 -3.10 5.01 -5.92
C HIS A 62 -4.42 5.41 -5.29
N ILE A 63 -4.77 6.70 -5.35
CA ILE A 63 -6.08 7.17 -4.91
C ILE A 63 -7.13 6.81 -5.99
N VAL A 64 -8.27 6.30 -5.56
CA VAL A 64 -9.46 6.11 -6.39
C VAL A 64 -10.27 7.40 -6.29
N GLU A 65 -10.31 8.17 -7.38
CA GLU A 65 -11.23 9.32 -7.53
C GLU A 65 -12.70 8.89 -7.65
#